data_AF-A0A7J7LAX8-F1
#
_entry.id   AF-A0A7J7LAX8-F1
#
_cell.length_a   1.000
_cell.length_b   1.000
_cell.length_c   1.000
_cell.angle_alpha   90.00
_cell.angle_beta   90.00
_cell.angle_gamma   90.00
#
_symmetry.space_group_name_H-M   'P 1'
#
loop_
_entity.id
_entity.type
_entity.pdbx_description
1 polymer ?
#
loop_
_entity_poly.entity_id
_entity_poly.type
_entity_poly.pdbx_seq_one_letter_code
_entity_poly.pdbx_strand_id
1 'polypeptide(L)'
;MMLEKATVVPGMVGGMLLHCKSLRRFEHSGGWIKALLEETENERMHLMTFMEVAKPRWYEKAIGITVQGIFFNTYFLAYLASPKLAHRFVRYLEEEAIQS
;
A
#
# COMPACT_ATOMS: atom_id res chain seq x y z
N MET A 1 7.30 10.32 6.85
CA MET A 1 7.95 10.25 5.51
C MET A 1 8.24 8.83 5.00
N MET A 2 8.86 7.93 5.77
CA MET A 2 8.91 6.50 5.39
C MET A 2 7.57 5.77 5.63
N LEU A 3 6.86 6.12 6.71
CA LEU A 3 5.56 5.53 7.06
C LEU A 3 4.49 5.79 5.99
N GLU A 4 4.32 7.04 5.52
CA GLU A 4 3.37 7.38 4.44
C GLU A 4 3.65 6.65 3.11
N LYS A 5 4.88 6.18 2.85
CA LYS A 5 5.16 5.36 1.67
C LYS A 5 4.84 3.88 1.91
N ALA A 6 4.90 3.44 3.17
CA ALA A 6 4.62 2.06 3.55
C ALA A 6 3.11 1.78 3.62
N THR A 7 2.28 2.79 3.84
CA THR A 7 0.81 2.70 3.91
C THR A 7 0.12 2.69 2.53
N VAL A 8 0.72 3.33 1.52
CA VAL A 8 0.22 3.35 0.13
C VAL A 8 0.25 1.96 -0.53
N VAL A 9 1.28 1.16 -0.23
CA VAL A 9 1.54 -0.10 -0.94
C VAL A 9 0.54 -1.21 -0.57
N PRO A 10 0.18 -1.44 0.71
CA PRO A 10 -0.81 -2.43 1.09
C PRO A 10 -2.22 -2.14 0.57
N GLY A 11 -2.62 -0.86 0.49
CA GLY A 11 -3.91 -0.45 -0.08
C GLY A 11 -4.04 -0.84 -1.55
N MET A 12 -3.01 -0.53 -2.36
CA MET A 12 -2.95 -0.94 -3.77
C MET A 12 -2.92 -2.46 -3.95
N VAL A 13 -2.07 -3.16 -3.20
CA VAL A 13 -1.92 -4.63 -3.33
C VAL A 13 -3.20 -5.34 -2.89
N GLY A 14 -3.82 -4.89 -1.79
CA GLY A 14 -5.10 -5.40 -1.30
C GLY A 14 -6.24 -5.15 -2.29
N GLY A 15 -6.33 -3.93 -2.84
CA GLY A 15 -7.31 -3.58 -3.87
C GLY A 15 -7.15 -4.41 -5.15
N MET A 16 -5.91 -4.57 -5.64
CA MET A 16 -5.59 -5.39 -6.81
C MET A 16 -5.95 -6.87 -6.61
N LEU A 17 -5.62 -7.44 -5.45
CA LEU A 17 -5.89 -8.85 -5.17
C LEU A 17 -7.38 -9.11 -4.92
N LEU A 18 -8.09 -8.17 -4.30
CA LEU A 18 -9.54 -8.23 -4.16
C LEU A 18 -10.23 -8.11 -5.53
N HIS A 19 -9.71 -7.25 -6.41
CA HIS A 19 -10.15 -7.12 -7.79
C HIS A 19 -9.96 -8.43 -8.58
N CYS A 20 -8.78 -9.04 -8.53
CA CYS A 20 -8.53 -10.33 -9.15
C CYS A 20 -9.42 -11.45 -8.57
N LYS A 21 -9.66 -11.46 -7.25
CA LYS A 21 -10.54 -12.44 -6.59
C LYS A 21 -12.00 -12.29 -7.01
N SER A 22 -12.47 -11.05 -7.12
CA SER A 22 -13.81 -10.69 -7.57
C SER A 22 -14.06 -11.11 -9.02
N LEU A 23 -13.09 -10.86 -9.91
CA LEU A 23 -13.12 -11.34 -11.30
C LEU A 23 -13.13 -12.88 -11.37
N ARG A 24 -12.32 -13.56 -10.55
CA ARG A 24 -12.26 -15.04 -10.54
C ARG A 24 -13.54 -15.68 -10.02
N ARG A 25 -14.25 -15.03 -9.08
CA ARG A 25 -15.48 -15.55 -8.48
C ARG A 25 -16.76 -15.00 -9.11
N PHE A 26 -16.65 -14.04 -10.03
CA PHE A 26 -17.79 -13.27 -10.56
C PHE A 26 -18.68 -12.68 -9.46
N GLU A 27 -18.07 -12.32 -8.33
CA GLU A 27 -18.75 -11.77 -7.14
C GLU A 27 -18.48 -10.28 -7.01
N HIS A 28 -19.48 -9.50 -6.62
CA HIS A 28 -19.31 -8.07 -6.41
C HIS A 28 -18.47 -7.78 -5.15
N SER A 29 -17.44 -6.95 -5.28
CA SER A 29 -16.52 -6.61 -4.18
C SER A 29 -17.08 -5.63 -3.14
N GLY A 30 -18.39 -5.36 -3.17
CA GLY A 30 -19.08 -4.53 -2.16
C GLY A 30 -18.50 -3.12 -1.95
N GLY A 31 -17.82 -2.54 -2.95
CA GLY A 31 -17.20 -1.21 -2.86
C GLY A 31 -15.81 -1.15 -2.21
N TRP A 32 -15.32 -2.25 -1.61
CA TRP A 32 -14.02 -2.28 -0.91
C TRP A 32 -12.82 -1.94 -1.81
N ILE A 33 -12.83 -2.38 -3.08
CA ILE A 33 -11.77 -2.03 -4.03
C ILE A 33 -11.68 -0.51 -4.22
N LYS A 34 -12.83 0.16 -4.32
CA LYS A 34 -12.90 1.60 -4.54
C LYS A 34 -12.39 2.35 -3.32
N ALA A 35 -12.82 1.95 -2.12
CA ALA A 35 -12.33 2.53 -0.86
C ALA A 35 -10.80 2.39 -0.71
N LEU A 36 -10.25 1.19 -0.99
CA LEU A 36 -8.80 0.95 -0.94
C LEU A 36 -8.02 1.79 -1.96
N LEU A 37 -8.56 1.96 -3.17
CA LEU A 37 -7.96 2.83 -4.19
C LEU A 37 -8.00 4.30 -3.78
N GLU A 38 -9.12 4.76 -3.22
CA GLU A 38 -9.32 6.14 -2.81
C GLU A 38 -8.42 6.51 -1.62
N GLU A 39 -8.25 5.61 -0.65
CA GLU A 39 -7.28 5.72 0.45
C GLU A 39 -5.85 5.86 -0.09
N THR A 40 -5.47 4.96 -1.00
CA THR A 40 -4.15 4.98 -1.64
C THR A 40 -3.93 6.29 -2.41
N GLU A 41 -4.94 6.77 -3.13
CA GLU A 41 -4.84 8.00 -3.92
C GLU A 41 -4.72 9.24 -3.02
N ASN A 42 -5.41 9.23 -1.88
CA ASN A 42 -5.29 10.26 -0.85
C ASN A 42 -3.87 10.33 -0.28
N GLU A 43 -3.29 9.19 0.10
CA GLU A 43 -1.91 9.14 0.60
C GLU A 43 -0.87 9.52 -0.47
N ARG A 44 -1.13 9.18 -1.75
CA ARG A 44 -0.30 9.65 -2.87
C ARG A 44 -0.33 11.18 -3.00
N MET A 45 -1.47 11.81 -2.79
CA MET A 45 -1.59 13.28 -2.81
C MET A 45 -0.78 13.93 -1.69
N HIS A 46 -0.83 13.36 -0.48
CA HIS A 46 0.03 13.77 0.63
C HIS A 46 1.52 13.70 0.25
N LEU A 47 1.94 12.57 -0.32
CA LEU A 47 3.33 12.39 -0.75
C LEU A 47 3.75 13.37 -1.85
N MET A 48 2.89 13.64 -2.84
CA MET A 48 3.19 14.57 -3.93
C MET A 48 3.38 16.00 -3.40
N THR A 49 2.52 16.43 -2.48
CA THR A 49 2.62 17.75 -1.84
C THR A 49 3.94 17.86 -1.07
N PHE A 50 4.33 16.80 -0.36
CA PHE A 50 5.60 16.77 0.36
C PHE A 50 6.81 16.77 -0.57
N MET A 51 6.75 16.04 -1.70
CA MET A 51 7.83 16.00 -2.70
C MET A 51 8.11 17.37 -3.33
N GLU A 52 7.08 18.21 -3.45
CA GLU A 52 7.21 19.58 -3.97
C GLU A 52 8.00 20.49 -3.02
N VAL A 53 7.85 20.25 -1.71
CA VAL A 53 8.59 20.96 -0.65
C VAL A 53 10.00 20.39 -0.45
N ALA A 54 10.14 19.06 -0.44
CA ALA A 54 11.39 18.40 -0.05
C ALA A 54 12.45 18.29 -1.16
N LYS A 55 12.06 18.41 -2.46
CA LYS A 55 12.94 18.26 -3.63
C LYS A 55 14.01 17.16 -3.47
N PRO A 56 13.59 15.88 -3.36
CA PRO A 56 14.50 14.78 -3.05
C PRO A 56 15.57 14.59 -4.13
N ARG A 57 16.80 14.30 -3.68
CA ARG A 57 17.94 14.04 -4.57
C ARG A 57 17.80 12.67 -5.24
N TRP A 58 18.53 12.46 -6.33
CA TRP A 58 18.41 11.25 -7.15
C TRP A 58 18.68 9.95 -6.37
N TYR A 59 19.58 9.98 -5.38
CA TYR A 59 19.88 8.82 -4.54
C TYR A 59 18.75 8.48 -3.56
N GLU A 60 18.04 9.48 -3.02
CA GLU A 60 16.89 9.26 -2.14
C GLU A 60 15.72 8.66 -2.91
N LYS A 61 15.55 9.07 -4.18
CA LYS A 61 14.60 8.45 -5.11
C LYS A 61 14.97 6.99 -5.38
N ALA A 62 16.25 6.70 -5.62
CA ALA A 62 16.72 5.33 -5.86
C ALA A 62 16.47 4.42 -4.65
N ILE A 63 16.81 4.88 -3.44
CA ILE A 63 16.53 4.15 -2.19
C ILE A 63 15.03 3.92 -2.03
N GLY A 64 14.20 4.93 -2.31
CA GLY A 64 12.74 4.81 -2.28
C GLY A 64 12.21 3.73 -3.22
N ILE A 65 12.71 3.68 -4.47
CA ILE A 65 12.32 2.67 -5.45
C ILE A 65 12.73 1.26 -4.98
N THR A 66 13.93 1.10 -4.44
CA THR A 66 14.41 -0.19 -3.93
C THR A 66 13.55 -0.67 -2.76
N VAL A 67 13.28 0.19 -1.78
CA VAL A 67 12.44 -0.16 -0.61
C VAL A 67 11.02 -0.50 -1.06
N GLN A 68 10.44 0.31 -1.94
CA GLN A 68 9.11 0.06 -2.48
C GLN A 68 9.03 -1.28 -3.24
N GLY A 69 10.06 -1.59 -4.03
CA GLY A 69 10.16 -2.84 -4.77
C GLY A 69 10.24 -4.07 -3.85
N ILE A 70 11.08 -4.01 -2.81
CA ILE A 70 11.21 -5.10 -1.83
C ILE A 70 9.89 -5.29 -1.09
N PHE A 71 9.33 -4.19 -0.55
CA PHE A 71 8.11 -4.25 0.25
C PHE A 71 6.92 -4.77 -0.56
N PHE A 72 6.75 -4.31 -1.80
CA PHE A 72 5.71 -4.81 -2.70
C PHE A 72 5.83 -6.32 -2.92
N ASN A 73 7.02 -6.82 -3.27
CA ASN A 73 7.22 -8.24 -3.54
C ASN A 73 7.01 -9.10 -2.29
N THR A 74 7.55 -8.70 -1.14
CA THR A 74 7.39 -9.42 0.12
C THR A 74 5.92 -9.43 0.55
N TYR A 75 5.22 -8.30 0.48
CA TYR A 75 3.81 -8.21 0.85
C TYR A 75 2.91 -9.00 -0.12
N PHE A 76 3.19 -8.94 -1.43
CA PHE A 76 2.47 -9.72 -2.43
C PHE A 76 2.61 -11.24 -2.20
N LEU A 77 3.83 -11.71 -1.94
CA LEU A 77 4.08 -13.12 -1.61
C LEU A 77 3.42 -13.53 -0.29
N ALA A 78 3.49 -12.68 0.74
CA ALA A 78 2.83 -12.93 2.01
C ALA A 78 1.30 -13.01 1.86
N TYR A 79 0.71 -12.15 1.04
CA TYR A 79 -0.73 -12.17 0.75
C TYR A 79 -1.13 -13.42 -0.04
N LEU A 80 -0.33 -13.84 -1.02
CA LEU A 80 -0.55 -15.11 -1.73
C LEU A 80 -0.48 -16.31 -0.79
N ALA A 81 0.47 -16.33 0.14
CA ALA A 81 0.62 -17.40 1.12
C ALA A 81 -0.54 -17.42 2.13
N SER A 82 -0.92 -16.26 2.68
CA SER A 82 -2.06 -16.15 3.58
C SER A 82 -2.63 -14.72 3.59
N PRO A 83 -3.80 -14.49 2.98
CA PRO A 83 -4.42 -13.16 2.97
C PRO A 83 -4.82 -12.68 4.38
N LYS A 84 -5.09 -13.61 5.31
CA LYS A 84 -5.38 -13.28 6.71
C LYS A 84 -4.16 -12.71 7.45
N LEU A 85 -2.96 -13.24 7.17
CA LEU A 85 -1.73 -12.74 7.77
C LEU A 85 -1.38 -11.36 7.22
N ALA A 86 -1.54 -11.16 5.90
CA ALA A 86 -1.27 -9.88 5.27
C ALA A 86 -2.17 -8.76 5.81
N HIS A 87 -3.48 -9.00 5.94
CA HIS A 87 -4.39 -8.02 6.55
C HIS A 87 -4.06 -7.70 8.02
N ARG A 88 -3.65 -8.71 8.80
CA ARG A 88 -3.25 -8.50 10.19
C ARG A 88 -1.96 -7.69 10.30
N PHE A 89 -1.03 -7.91 9.37
CA PHE A 89 0.23 -7.16 9.29
C PHE A 89 -0.01 -5.68 8.98
N VAL A 90 -0.90 -5.36 8.04
CA VAL A 90 -1.27 -3.96 7.74
C VAL A 90 -1.91 -3.29 8.95
N ARG A 91 -2.83 -3.98 9.62
CA ARG A 91 -3.47 -3.46 10.83
C ARG A 91 -2.46 -3.16 11.94
N TYR A 92 -1.44 -4.01 12.11
CA TYR A 92 -0.34 -3.74 13.04
C TYR A 92 0.46 -2.49 12.63
N LEU A 93 0.74 -2.30 11.34
CA LEU A 93 1.44 -1.10 10.86
C LEU A 93 0.63 0.19 11.07
N GLU A 94 -0.70 0.13 10.89
CA GLU A 94 -1.60 1.24 11.18
C GLU A 94 -1.65 1.55 12.68
N GLU A 95 -1.73 0.51 13.53
CA GLU A 95 -1.72 0.67 14.99
C GLU A 95 -0.42 1.32 15.49
N GLU A 96 0.73 0.90 14.95
CA GLU A 96 2.04 1.52 15.25
C GLU A 96 2.15 2.96 14.73
N ALA A 97 1.55 3.27 13.58
CA ALA A 97 1.56 4.63 13.03
C ALA A 97 0.69 5.62 13.83
N ILE A 98 -0.33 5.14 14.54
CA ILE A 98 -1.18 5.97 15.44
C ILE A 98 -0.48 6.22 16.78
N GLN A 99 0.37 5.29 17.23
CA GLN A 99 1.09 5.44 18.50
C GLN A 99 2.37 6.30 18.41
N SER A 100 2.83 6.63 17.20
CA SER A 100 4.07 7.38 16.94
C SER A 100 3.83 8.80 16.46
#